data_AF-A0A353V9U8-F1
#
_entry.id   AF-A0A353V9U8-F1
#
_cell.length_a   1.000
_cell.length_b   1.000
_cell.length_c   1.000
_cell.angle_alpha   90.00
_cell.angle_beta   90.00
_cell.angle_gamma   90.00
#
_symmetry.space_group_name_H-M   'P 1'
#
loop_
_entity.id
_entity.type
_entity.pdbx_description
1 polymer ?
#
loop_
_entity_poly.entity_id
_entity_poly.type
_entity_poly.pdbx_seq_one_letter_code
_entity_poly.pdbx_strand_id
1 'polypeptide(L)'
;MSRVGLVPSLVLLAALLGGCAALPQFLRPGGEALARADRLADAGDYEAALAAYDDYLTGHADAGEAPRARTSRDALRAVLGARAAAARLGEELAALQAALGAREGELARTREDLGRHAAELARLRQELARRQAELEQLKKIDERLSGQRRRR
;
A
#
# COMPACT_ATOMS: atom_id res chain seq x y z
N MET A 1 -50.01 53.94 31.35
CA MET A 1 -50.78 53.01 30.49
C MET A 1 -49.89 52.68 29.30
N SER A 2 -48.97 51.72 29.41
CA SER A 2 -49.14 50.28 29.18
C SER A 2 -48.25 49.90 27.99
N ARG A 3 -46.96 49.64 28.27
CA ARG A 3 -46.01 49.03 27.32
C ARG A 3 -45.54 47.70 27.87
N VAL A 4 -46.45 46.73 27.97
CA VAL A 4 -46.13 45.33 28.29
C VAL A 4 -47.12 44.49 27.49
N GLY A 5 -46.64 43.59 26.63
CA GLY A 5 -47.51 42.54 26.06
C GLY A 5 -47.17 41.96 24.69
N LEU A 6 -46.29 42.56 23.88
CA LEU A 6 -46.11 42.09 22.48
C LEU A 6 -45.06 40.98 22.28
N VAL A 7 -44.19 40.73 23.26
CA VAL A 7 -43.15 39.69 23.18
C VAL A 7 -43.66 38.27 23.47
N PRO A 8 -44.54 38.00 24.47
CA PRO A 8 -44.97 36.62 24.75
C PRO A 8 -45.86 36.05 23.65
N SER A 9 -46.56 36.90 22.90
CA SER A 9 -47.47 36.47 21.83
C SER A 9 -46.74 35.92 20.60
N LEU A 10 -45.53 36.43 20.30
CA LEU A 10 -44.75 35.99 19.14
C LEU A 10 -44.05 34.64 19.39
N VAL A 11 -43.62 34.40 20.63
CA VAL A 11 -43.04 33.12 21.06
C VAL A 11 -44.10 32.01 21.06
N LEU A 12 -45.32 32.32 21.49
CA LEU A 12 -46.44 31.37 21.47
C LEU A 12 -46.88 31.03 20.04
N LEU A 13 -46.87 32.01 19.13
CA LEU A 13 -47.25 31.81 17.72
C LEU A 13 -46.24 30.95 16.96
N ALA A 14 -44.93 31.12 17.26
CA ALA A 14 -43.87 30.28 16.70
C ALA A 14 -43.96 28.82 17.18
N ALA A 15 -44.38 28.59 18.43
CA ALA A 15 -44.58 27.26 18.99
C ALA A 15 -45.83 26.53 18.45
N LEU A 16 -46.81 27.25 17.92
CA LEU A 16 -48.07 26.69 17.40
C LEU A 16 -48.06 26.41 15.89
N LEU A 17 -47.23 27.13 15.11
CA LEU A 17 -47.06 26.92 13.66
C LEU A 17 -45.88 26.00 13.33
N GLY A 18 -44.88 25.93 14.20
CA GLY A 18 -43.81 24.94 14.12
C GLY A 18 -44.28 23.63 14.74
N GLY A 19 -44.88 22.76 13.93
CA GLY A 19 -45.12 21.36 14.34
C GLY A 19 -43.88 20.78 15.02
N CYS A 20 -44.07 19.81 15.91
CA CYS A 20 -43.08 19.18 16.80
C CYS A 20 -41.80 18.60 16.15
N ALA A 21 -41.54 18.86 14.86
CA ALA A 21 -40.36 18.44 14.11
C ALA A 21 -39.09 19.29 14.37
N ALA A 22 -39.20 20.48 14.97
CA ALA A 22 -38.07 21.39 15.16
C ALA A 22 -37.83 21.77 16.62
N LEU A 23 -37.67 20.77 17.51
CA LEU A 23 -37.00 21.05 18.77
C LEU A 23 -35.54 21.46 18.46
N PRO A 24 -35.05 22.58 19.01
CA PRO A 24 -33.66 22.97 18.87
C PRO A 24 -32.71 21.85 19.28
N GLN A 25 -31.58 21.69 18.58
CA GLN A 25 -30.62 20.59 18.78
C GLN A 25 -30.12 20.47 20.23
N PHE A 26 -30.10 21.57 20.99
CA PHE A 26 -29.73 21.60 22.42
C PHE A 26 -30.79 21.03 23.37
N LEU A 27 -32.04 20.87 22.92
CA LEU A 27 -33.13 20.24 23.69
C LEU A 27 -33.28 18.74 23.35
N ARG A 28 -32.51 18.23 22.39
CA ARG A 28 -32.48 16.80 22.05
C ARG A 28 -31.47 16.07 22.95
N PRO A 29 -31.83 14.90 23.52
CA PRO A 29 -30.88 14.09 24.28
C PRO A 29 -29.65 13.78 23.42
N GLY A 30 -28.46 14.13 23.91
CA GLY A 30 -27.19 13.82 23.25
C GLY A 30 -26.79 14.71 22.07
N GLY A 31 -27.51 15.80 21.80
CA GLY A 31 -27.23 16.70 20.67
C GLY A 31 -25.79 17.27 20.66
N GLU A 32 -25.24 17.62 21.82
CA GLU A 32 -23.86 18.10 21.94
C GLU A 32 -22.81 17.02 21.64
N ALA A 33 -23.07 15.77 22.05
CA ALA A 33 -22.19 14.64 21.79
C ALA A 33 -22.14 14.31 20.29
N LEU A 34 -23.31 14.30 19.64
CA LEU A 34 -23.38 14.11 18.19
C LEU A 34 -22.70 15.25 17.42
N ALA A 35 -22.94 16.51 17.82
CA ALA A 35 -22.27 17.66 17.22
C ALA A 35 -20.75 17.63 17.40
N ARG A 36 -20.24 17.06 18.51
CA ARG A 36 -18.81 16.83 18.70
C ARG A 36 -18.29 15.78 17.73
N ALA A 37 -18.98 14.66 17.55
CA ALA A 37 -18.60 13.61 16.60
C ALA A 37 -18.55 14.16 15.16
N ASP A 38 -19.56 14.94 14.76
CA ASP A 38 -19.61 15.60 13.46
C ASP A 38 -18.42 16.55 13.26
N ARG A 39 -18.08 17.38 14.25
CA ARG A 39 -16.90 18.27 14.17
C ARG A 39 -15.58 17.51 14.03
N LEU A 40 -15.43 16.36 14.69
CA LEU A 40 -14.23 15.53 14.56
C LEU A 40 -14.14 14.93 13.16
N ALA A 41 -15.27 14.49 12.60
CA ALA A 41 -15.33 13.99 11.23
C ALA A 41 -14.99 15.10 10.22
N ASP A 42 -15.53 16.30 10.39
CA ASP A 42 -15.22 17.47 9.55
C ASP A 42 -13.76 17.89 9.65
N ALA A 43 -13.14 17.74 10.82
CA ALA A 43 -11.72 17.98 11.04
C ALA A 43 -10.81 16.90 10.41
N GLY A 44 -11.37 15.81 9.90
CA GLY A 44 -10.63 14.69 9.34
C GLY A 44 -10.07 13.70 10.38
N ASP A 45 -10.36 13.92 11.67
CA ASP A 45 -9.97 13.03 12.76
C ASP A 45 -10.97 11.88 12.87
N TYR A 46 -10.90 10.97 11.89
CA TYR A 46 -11.88 9.89 11.72
C TYR A 46 -11.83 8.84 12.84
N GLU A 47 -10.68 8.65 13.48
CA GLU A 47 -10.54 7.73 14.62
C GLU A 47 -11.27 8.30 15.86
N ALA A 48 -11.01 9.58 16.18
CA ALA A 48 -11.71 10.23 17.28
C ALA A 48 -13.21 10.41 16.98
N ALA A 49 -13.58 10.70 15.72
CA ALA A 49 -14.97 10.79 15.30
C ALA A 49 -15.71 9.45 15.44
N LEU A 50 -15.06 8.34 15.04
CA LEU A 50 -15.63 6.99 15.17
C LEU A 50 -15.92 6.67 16.64
N ALA A 51 -14.95 6.92 17.53
CA ALA A 51 -15.12 6.75 18.97
C ALA A 51 -16.27 7.61 19.51
N ALA A 52 -16.34 8.89 19.10
CA ALA A 52 -17.40 9.79 19.54
C ALA A 52 -18.80 9.36 19.05
N TYR A 53 -18.92 8.79 17.85
CA TYR A 53 -20.19 8.21 17.39
C TYR A 53 -20.57 6.93 18.17
N ASP A 54 -19.62 6.05 18.49
CA ASP A 54 -19.86 4.85 19.29
C ASP A 54 -20.28 5.20 20.73
N ASP A 55 -19.65 6.20 21.34
CA ASP A 55 -20.03 6.74 22.65
C ASP A 55 -21.44 7.32 22.63
N TYR A 56 -21.76 8.13 21.60
CA TYR A 56 -23.11 8.67 21.42
C TYR A 56 -24.16 7.55 21.31
N LEU A 57 -23.91 6.54 20.47
CA LEU A 57 -24.82 5.42 20.24
C LEU A 57 -25.01 4.53 21.46
N THR A 58 -24.02 4.47 22.35
CA THR A 58 -24.12 3.74 23.63
C THR A 58 -25.12 4.41 24.58
N GLY A 59 -25.11 5.75 24.65
CA GLY A 59 -26.02 6.51 25.51
C GLY A 59 -27.38 6.86 24.87
N HIS A 60 -27.47 6.81 23.55
CA HIS A 60 -28.60 7.38 22.78
C HIS A 60 -29.07 6.44 21.64
N ALA A 61 -29.10 5.13 21.90
CA ALA A 61 -29.45 4.13 20.89
C ALA A 61 -30.85 4.32 20.27
N ASP A 62 -31.80 4.86 21.03
CA ASP A 62 -33.20 5.06 20.62
C ASP A 62 -33.51 6.51 20.22
N ALA A 63 -32.52 7.40 20.23
CA ALA A 63 -32.71 8.77 19.78
C ALA A 63 -33.05 8.81 18.28
N GLY A 64 -33.87 9.78 17.85
CA GLY A 64 -34.25 9.92 16.45
C GLY A 64 -33.06 10.10 15.49
N GLU A 65 -31.94 10.60 15.98
CA GLU A 65 -30.69 10.77 15.21
C GLU A 65 -29.79 9.51 15.21
N ALA A 66 -30.12 8.46 15.98
CA ALA A 66 -29.33 7.24 16.06
C ALA A 66 -29.14 6.54 14.70
N PRO A 67 -30.14 6.46 13.79
CA PRO A 67 -29.92 5.90 12.46
C PRO A 67 -28.86 6.66 11.66
N ARG A 68 -28.89 8.01 11.69
CA ARG A 68 -27.87 8.85 11.03
C ARG A 68 -26.49 8.58 11.62
N ALA A 69 -26.37 8.58 12.95
CA ALA A 69 -25.10 8.32 13.63
C ALA A 69 -24.52 6.94 13.29
N ARG A 70 -25.36 5.89 13.16
CA ARG A 70 -24.92 4.56 12.69
C ARG A 70 -24.36 4.62 11.27
N THR A 71 -25.06 5.29 10.35
CA THR A 71 -24.59 5.47 8.97
C THR A 71 -23.25 6.20 8.91
N SER A 72 -23.10 7.32 9.63
CA SER A 72 -21.83 8.05 9.70
C SER A 72 -20.70 7.18 10.26
N ARG A 73 -20.94 6.49 11.37
CA ARG A 73 -19.98 5.58 11.99
C ARG A 73 -19.55 4.46 11.03
N ASP A 74 -20.51 3.81 10.39
CA ASP A 74 -20.21 2.68 9.50
C ASP A 74 -19.44 3.15 8.26
N ALA A 75 -19.73 4.35 7.75
CA ALA A 75 -18.94 4.99 6.69
C ALA A 75 -17.49 5.27 7.14
N LEU A 76 -17.29 5.84 8.34
CA LEU A 76 -15.94 6.06 8.89
C LEU A 76 -15.18 4.74 9.06
N ARG A 77 -15.83 3.70 9.57
CA ARG A 77 -15.23 2.36 9.70
C ARG A 77 -14.79 1.82 8.33
N ALA A 78 -15.60 1.99 7.29
CA ALA A 78 -15.25 1.59 5.93
C ALA A 78 -14.04 2.38 5.40
N VAL A 79 -13.98 3.70 5.63
CA VAL A 79 -12.85 4.56 5.22
C VAL A 79 -11.55 4.16 5.92
N LEU A 80 -11.59 3.96 7.24
CA LEU A 80 -10.42 3.55 8.02
C LEU A 80 -9.94 2.15 7.59
N GLY A 81 -10.88 1.22 7.36
CA GLY A 81 -10.57 -0.10 6.82
C GLY A 81 -9.89 -0.03 5.44
N ALA A 82 -10.40 0.82 4.54
CA ALA A 82 -9.81 1.03 3.23
C ALA A 82 -8.39 1.64 3.32
N ARG A 83 -8.16 2.59 4.24
CA ARG A 83 -6.82 3.17 4.49
C ARG A 83 -5.84 2.11 4.99
N ALA A 84 -6.26 1.27 5.93
CA ALA A 84 -5.42 0.18 6.43
C ALA A 84 -5.10 -0.85 5.33
N ALA A 85 -6.07 -1.19 4.49
CA ALA A 85 -5.86 -2.08 3.35
C ALA A 85 -4.88 -1.47 2.33
N ALA A 86 -5.03 -0.18 2.01
CA ALA A 86 -4.13 0.54 1.12
C ALA A 86 -2.69 0.58 1.66
N ALA A 87 -2.51 0.77 2.97
CA ALA A 87 -1.20 0.74 3.60
C ALA A 87 -0.53 -0.65 3.45
N ARG A 88 -1.26 -1.73 3.74
CA ARG A 88 -0.77 -3.11 3.57
C ARG A 88 -0.38 -3.43 2.13
N LEU A 89 -1.24 -3.05 1.18
CA LEU A 89 -0.93 -3.22 -0.25
C LEU A 89 0.30 -2.42 -0.66
N GLY A 90 0.51 -1.23 -0.10
CA GLY A 90 1.72 -0.44 -0.29
C GLY A 90 2.98 -1.15 0.21
N GLU A 91 2.92 -1.77 1.40
CA GLU A 91 4.02 -2.57 1.95
C GLU A 91 4.32 -3.81 1.11
N GLU A 92 3.27 -4.53 0.67
CA GLU A 92 3.41 -5.70 -0.21
C GLU A 92 4.04 -5.33 -1.56
N LEU A 93 3.60 -4.22 -2.18
CA LEU A 93 4.19 -3.73 -3.42
C LEU A 93 5.67 -3.36 -3.24
N ALA A 94 6.03 -2.69 -2.14
CA ALA A 94 7.42 -2.36 -1.85
C ALA A 94 8.29 -3.63 -1.66
N ALA A 95 7.76 -4.64 -0.97
CA ALA A 95 8.45 -5.92 -0.79
C ALA A 95 8.64 -6.66 -2.12
N LEU A 96 7.61 -6.69 -2.98
CA LEU A 96 7.69 -7.30 -4.30
C LEU A 96 8.69 -6.58 -5.21
N GLN A 97 8.74 -5.26 -5.18
CA GLN A 97 9.73 -4.47 -5.93
C GLN A 97 11.16 -4.77 -5.47
N ALA A 98 11.40 -4.86 -4.15
CA ALA A 98 12.69 -5.23 -3.61
C ALA A 98 13.11 -6.65 -4.03
N ALA A 99 12.18 -7.61 -3.99
CA ALA A 99 12.42 -8.98 -4.43
C ALA A 99 12.72 -9.05 -5.94
N LEU A 100 12.00 -8.30 -6.77
CA LEU A 100 12.26 -8.22 -8.20
C LEU A 100 13.66 -7.66 -8.47
N GLY A 101 14.04 -6.55 -7.83
CA GLY A 101 15.36 -5.96 -7.98
C GLY A 101 16.49 -6.92 -7.55
N ALA A 102 16.29 -7.71 -6.49
CA ALA A 102 17.24 -8.74 -6.08
C ALA A 102 17.40 -9.84 -7.16
N ARG A 103 16.28 -10.31 -7.74
CA ARG A 103 16.31 -11.31 -8.83
C ARG A 103 16.96 -10.78 -10.09
N GLU A 104 16.71 -9.53 -10.46
CA GLU A 104 17.38 -8.88 -11.59
C GLU A 104 18.90 -8.80 -11.36
N GLY A 105 19.33 -8.49 -10.13
CA GLY A 105 20.74 -8.51 -9.74
C GLY A 105 21.37 -9.91 -9.84
N GLU A 106 20.68 -10.95 -9.38
CA GLU A 106 21.13 -12.35 -9.51
C GLU A 106 21.25 -12.77 -10.99
N LEU A 107 20.27 -12.39 -11.81
CA LEU A 107 20.30 -12.66 -13.25
C LEU A 107 21.47 -11.95 -13.95
N ALA A 108 21.76 -10.71 -13.57
CA ALA A 108 22.90 -9.96 -14.10
C ALA A 108 24.23 -10.67 -13.77
N ARG A 109 24.43 -11.09 -12.52
CA ARG A 109 25.62 -11.84 -12.09
C ARG A 109 25.76 -13.16 -12.84
N THR A 110 24.66 -13.91 -12.97
CA THR A 110 24.66 -15.19 -13.70
C THR A 110 25.04 -15.00 -15.17
N ARG A 111 24.56 -13.91 -15.81
CA ARG A 111 24.94 -13.57 -17.19
C ARG A 111 26.42 -13.22 -17.31
N GLU A 112 26.97 -12.49 -16.34
CA GLU A 112 28.40 -12.18 -16.30
C GLU A 112 29.24 -13.47 -16.16
N ASP A 113 28.85 -14.36 -15.25
CA ASP A 113 29.51 -15.65 -15.05
C ASP A 113 29.50 -16.52 -16.30
N LEU A 114 28.35 -16.60 -16.99
CA LEU A 114 28.23 -17.28 -18.27
C LEU A 114 29.16 -16.66 -19.33
N GLY A 115 29.26 -15.32 -19.37
CA GLY A 115 30.19 -14.62 -20.25
C GLY A 115 31.66 -14.99 -19.96
N ARG A 116 32.05 -15.02 -18.68
CA ARG A 116 33.40 -15.42 -18.25
C ARG A 116 33.73 -16.86 -18.66
N HIS A 117 32.82 -17.80 -18.40
CA HIS A 117 33.01 -19.20 -18.79
C HIS A 117 33.05 -19.39 -20.31
N ALA A 118 32.25 -18.65 -21.07
CA ALA A 118 32.31 -18.69 -22.53
C ALA A 118 33.68 -18.24 -23.07
N ALA A 119 34.25 -17.17 -22.50
CA ALA A 119 35.58 -16.70 -22.86
C ALA A 119 36.69 -17.71 -22.48
N GLU A 120 36.59 -18.32 -21.30
CA GLU A 120 37.51 -19.36 -20.85
C GLU A 120 37.47 -20.59 -21.77
N LEU A 121 36.28 -21.06 -22.13
CA LEU A 121 36.11 -22.16 -23.10
C LEU A 121 36.71 -21.83 -24.46
N ALA A 122 36.54 -20.59 -24.94
CA ALA A 122 37.14 -20.16 -26.21
C ALA A 122 38.68 -20.20 -26.14
N ARG A 123 39.26 -19.71 -25.04
CA ARG A 123 40.70 -19.76 -24.80
C ARG A 123 41.23 -21.20 -24.75
N LEU A 124 40.57 -22.08 -23.98
CA LEU A 124 40.98 -23.49 -23.88
C LEU A 124 40.92 -24.21 -25.24
N ARG A 125 39.89 -23.93 -26.05
CA ARG A 125 39.81 -24.46 -27.42
C ARG A 125 40.98 -24.01 -28.29
N GLN A 126 41.38 -22.73 -28.19
CA GLN A 126 42.53 -22.20 -28.92
C GLN A 126 43.84 -22.85 -28.45
N GLU A 127 44.03 -22.98 -27.15
CA GLU A 127 45.21 -23.64 -26.57
C GLU A 127 45.28 -25.12 -27.02
N LEU A 128 44.15 -25.83 -27.00
CA LEU A 128 44.07 -27.22 -27.47
C LEU A 128 44.41 -27.35 -28.96
N ALA A 129 43.87 -26.47 -29.82
CA ALA A 129 44.20 -26.43 -31.25
C ALA A 129 45.69 -26.18 -31.49
N ARG A 130 46.29 -25.25 -30.73
CA ARG A 130 47.74 -24.98 -30.79
C ARG A 130 48.56 -26.21 -30.40
N ARG A 131 48.20 -26.87 -29.28
CA ARG A 131 48.89 -28.09 -28.83
C ARG A 131 48.78 -29.23 -29.84
N GLN A 132 47.62 -29.39 -30.47
CA GLN A 132 47.44 -30.38 -31.55
C GLN A 132 48.37 -30.07 -32.74
N ALA A 133 48.48 -28.80 -33.15
CA ALA A 133 49.41 -28.42 -34.21
C ALA A 133 50.88 -28.66 -33.84
N GLU A 134 51.28 -28.34 -32.61
CA GLU A 134 52.63 -28.61 -32.08
C GLU A 134 52.95 -30.12 -32.10
N LEU A 135 52.01 -30.97 -31.66
CA LEU A 135 52.17 -32.43 -31.69
C LEU A 135 52.33 -32.96 -33.12
N GLU A 136 51.54 -32.49 -34.07
CA GLU A 136 51.66 -32.89 -35.48
C GLU A 136 53.00 -32.45 -36.10
N GLN A 137 53.54 -31.30 -35.71
CA GLN A 137 54.87 -30.88 -36.14
C GLN A 137 55.96 -31.79 -35.57
N LEU A 138 55.88 -32.14 -34.29
CA LEU A 138 56.86 -33.04 -33.65
C LEU A 138 56.84 -34.43 -34.29
N LYS A 139 55.65 -34.99 -34.58
CA LYS A 139 55.53 -36.26 -35.31
C LYS A 139 56.26 -36.21 -36.65
N LYS A 140 56.04 -35.16 -37.44
CA LYS A 140 56.71 -34.99 -38.75
C LYS A 140 58.24 -34.87 -38.61
N ILE A 141 58.74 -34.24 -37.55
CA ILE A 141 60.18 -34.14 -37.27
C ILE A 141 60.73 -35.53 -36.94
N ASP A 142 60.06 -36.27 -36.07
CA ASP A 142 60.47 -37.62 -35.67
C ASP A 142 60.49 -38.62 -36.85
N GLU A 143 59.46 -38.57 -37.71
CA GLU A 143 59.41 -39.35 -38.96
C GLU A 143 60.58 -39.02 -39.90
N ARG A 144 60.96 -37.74 -40.03
CA ARG A 144 62.12 -37.33 -40.83
C ARG A 144 63.42 -37.85 -40.25
N LEU A 145 63.61 -37.73 -38.93
CA LEU A 145 64.83 -38.18 -38.25
C LEU A 145 64.98 -39.71 -38.30
N SER A 146 63.90 -40.46 -38.07
CA SER A 146 63.88 -41.91 -38.17
C SER A 146 64.13 -42.41 -39.59
N GLY A 147 63.54 -41.74 -40.60
CA GLY A 147 63.81 -42.00 -42.02
C GLY A 147 65.28 -41.74 -42.41
N GLN A 148 65.92 -40.70 -41.88
CA GLN A 148 67.34 -40.42 -42.12
C GLN A 148 68.26 -41.47 -41.48
N ARG A 149 67.95 -41.93 -40.25
CA ARG A 149 68.74 -42.98 -39.59
C ARG A 149 68.69 -44.31 -40.34
N ARG A 150 67.54 -44.69 -40.92
CA ARG A 150 67.40 -45.93 -41.70
C ARG A 150 68.17 -45.92 -43.03
N ARG A 151 68.58 -44.75 -43.52
CA ARG A 151 69.30 -44.60 -44.81
C ARG A 151 70.82 -44.50 -44.65
N ARG A 152 71.32 -44.40 -43.42
CA ARG A 152 72.76 -44.47 -43.10
C ARG A 152 73.11 -45.89 -42.67
#